data_AF-A0A4Q9B6T3-F1
#
_entry.id   AF-A0A4Q9B6T3-F1
#
_cell.length_a   1.000
_cell.length_b   1.000
_cell.length_c   1.000
_cell.angle_alpha   90.00
_cell.angle_beta   90.00
_cell.angle_gamma   90.00
#
_symmetry.space_group_name_H-M   'P 1'
#
loop_
_entity.id
_entity.type
_entity.pdbx_description
1 polymer ?
#
loop_
_entity_poly.entity_id
_entity_poly.type
_entity_poly.pdbx_seq_one_letter_code
_entity_poly.pdbx_strand_id
1 'polypeptide(L)'
;MAEVFVRLRGGRWPLSKGLLVEALLPLGVPLEAAQAVAHTVEGRLREEGREEVAPRVLRQVFLEEVARTLGQETAERLSRQTLPFEEIFVLEGKRRRPFSKGLLARSLEEAGFSLKEAHALAREVERRLREEGVRQISARHLEGVVAEEVARAKGKAAGRRYLERQAFAGELFVEEESGEPRMPFSKGILAQSLMGIGLSPEGAYRLAREMETGLRRQGISAIRRPDLRERVYRALLKEAGEEVARRYLLLRGLRRSPKPLHILIGGVTGVGKSVLASALAYRLGITHIVPSDAVREVFRASFSRDLLPSLHLSTFEAWKALLPKLGAEESHEARVLRGFLDQVARVAVGLRAIQERSALEGTSIVLEGVHVVPRYLDHPYRERVLTVPMLVVLQDERVHRDRFLLRDWETGHARPQEKYLAHFAEIRLIQEHLSRWAREEGVPVIPGEDLDEAVEKALEVLVAYLEAQGLEAAHA
;
A
#
# COMPACT_ATOMS: atom_id res chain seq x y z
N MET A 1 -19.43 17.08 -60.68
CA MET A 1 -19.43 15.60 -60.63
C MET A 1 -20.26 15.20 -59.43
N ALA A 2 -21.23 14.30 -59.57
CA ALA A 2 -22.09 13.89 -58.46
C ALA A 2 -21.27 13.11 -57.42
N GLU A 3 -21.34 13.55 -56.16
CA GLU A 3 -20.70 12.87 -55.03
C GLU A 3 -21.57 11.69 -54.58
N VAL A 4 -20.94 10.56 -54.22
CA VAL A 4 -21.64 9.40 -53.66
C VAL A 4 -21.72 9.55 -52.15
N PHE A 5 -22.92 9.45 -51.60
CA PHE A 5 -23.16 9.54 -50.16
C PHE A 5 -23.56 8.19 -49.57
N VAL A 6 -23.09 7.91 -48.35
CA VAL A 6 -23.52 6.77 -47.54
C VAL A 6 -24.58 7.25 -46.55
N ARG A 7 -25.76 6.62 -46.61
CA ARG A 7 -26.89 6.94 -45.73
C ARG A 7 -26.82 6.14 -44.43
N LEU A 8 -26.48 6.81 -43.34
CA LEU A 8 -26.47 6.28 -41.97
C LEU A 8 -27.70 6.79 -41.20
N ARG A 9 -27.99 6.19 -40.03
CA ARG A 9 -29.18 6.54 -39.21
C ARG A 9 -29.22 8.01 -38.76
N GLY A 10 -28.08 8.72 -38.77
CA GLY A 10 -27.96 10.13 -38.36
C GLY A 10 -27.75 11.13 -39.49
N GLY A 11 -27.82 10.72 -40.76
CA GLY A 11 -27.60 11.60 -41.92
C GLY A 11 -26.89 10.94 -43.09
N ARG A 12 -26.61 11.71 -44.13
CA ARG A 12 -25.82 11.29 -45.30
C ARG A 12 -24.39 11.83 -45.19
N TRP A 13 -23.42 10.99 -45.48
CA TRP A 13 -22.00 11.32 -45.39
C TRP A 13 -21.30 11.01 -46.70
N PRO A 14 -20.34 11.83 -47.18
CA PRO A 14 -19.58 11.50 -48.37
C PRO A 14 -18.88 10.14 -48.20
N LEU A 15 -18.86 9.32 -49.27
CA LEU A 15 -18.12 8.07 -49.27
C LEU A 15 -16.63 8.33 -49.04
N SER A 16 -16.10 7.86 -47.91
CA SER A 16 -14.66 7.92 -47.65
C SER A 16 -13.97 6.69 -48.24
N LYS A 17 -13.24 6.90 -49.34
CA LYS A 17 -12.32 5.88 -49.89
C LYS A 17 -11.28 5.42 -48.87
N GLY A 18 -10.88 6.31 -47.95
CA GLY A 18 -9.96 5.98 -46.86
C GLY A 18 -10.46 4.84 -45.98
N LEU A 19 -11.77 4.73 -45.74
CA LEU A 19 -12.36 3.63 -44.96
C LEU A 19 -12.31 2.30 -45.71
N LEU A 20 -12.39 2.32 -47.04
CA LEU A 20 -12.23 1.11 -47.87
C LEU A 20 -10.77 0.65 -47.86
N VAL A 21 -9.83 1.59 -47.96
CA VAL A 21 -8.40 1.30 -47.85
C VAL A 21 -8.06 0.75 -46.46
N GLU A 22 -8.54 1.38 -45.40
CA GLU A 22 -8.34 0.96 -44.00
C GLU A 22 -8.82 -0.48 -43.75
N ALA A 23 -9.87 -0.93 -44.44
CA ALA A 23 -10.36 -2.30 -44.32
C ALA A 23 -9.44 -3.35 -44.96
N LEU A 24 -8.63 -2.97 -45.96
CA LEU A 24 -7.80 -3.89 -46.74
C LEU A 24 -6.38 -4.03 -46.19
N LEU A 25 -5.82 -2.97 -45.61
CA LEU A 25 -4.44 -2.97 -45.09
C LEU A 25 -4.18 -4.09 -44.06
N PRO A 26 -5.08 -4.38 -43.08
CA PRO A 26 -4.86 -5.47 -42.13
C PRO A 26 -4.85 -6.87 -42.77
N LEU A 27 -5.37 -7.01 -43.99
CA LEU A 27 -5.36 -8.28 -44.73
C LEU A 27 -4.03 -8.55 -45.46
N GLY A 28 -3.09 -7.60 -45.41
CA GLY A 28 -1.80 -7.66 -46.11
C GLY A 28 -1.86 -7.13 -47.55
N VAL A 29 -2.94 -6.43 -47.91
CA VAL A 29 -3.09 -5.84 -49.26
C VAL A 29 -2.20 -4.61 -49.38
N PRO A 30 -1.37 -4.49 -50.45
CA PRO A 30 -0.57 -3.29 -50.70
C PRO A 30 -1.42 -2.02 -50.80
N LEU A 31 -0.87 -0.88 -50.38
CA LEU A 31 -1.61 0.39 -50.32
C LEU A 31 -2.16 0.81 -51.69
N GLU A 32 -1.36 0.65 -52.74
CA GLU A 32 -1.71 0.99 -54.11
C GLU A 32 -2.89 0.15 -54.62
N ALA A 33 -2.87 -1.16 -54.31
CA ALA A 33 -3.94 -2.08 -54.66
C ALA A 33 -5.23 -1.75 -53.90
N ALA A 34 -5.12 -1.42 -52.61
CA ALA A 34 -6.25 -1.00 -51.80
C ALA A 34 -6.88 0.31 -52.31
N GLN A 35 -6.04 1.28 -52.71
CA GLN A 35 -6.49 2.54 -53.31
C GLN A 35 -7.17 2.32 -54.66
N ALA A 36 -6.65 1.40 -55.48
CA ALA A 36 -7.26 1.06 -56.77
C ALA A 36 -8.67 0.49 -56.58
N VAL A 37 -8.84 -0.49 -55.68
CA VAL A 37 -10.17 -1.04 -55.35
C VAL A 37 -11.12 0.04 -54.84
N ALA A 38 -10.66 0.93 -53.96
CA ALA A 38 -11.49 2.02 -53.44
C ALA A 38 -11.98 2.97 -54.55
N HIS A 39 -11.15 3.25 -55.56
CA HIS A 39 -11.54 4.03 -56.73
C HIS A 39 -12.56 3.30 -57.60
N THR A 40 -12.36 2.00 -57.84
CA THR A 40 -13.30 1.18 -58.64
C THR A 40 -14.67 1.10 -57.97
N VAL A 41 -14.74 0.93 -56.65
CA VAL A 41 -16.00 0.93 -55.90
C VAL A 41 -16.74 2.25 -56.05
N GLU A 42 -16.05 3.38 -55.88
CA GLU A 42 -16.66 4.70 -56.05
C GLU A 42 -17.13 4.92 -57.50
N GLY A 43 -16.31 4.56 -58.49
CA GLY A 43 -16.65 4.67 -59.91
C GLY A 43 -17.89 3.86 -60.27
N ARG A 44 -17.94 2.59 -59.86
CA ARG A 44 -19.08 1.71 -60.10
C ARG A 44 -20.37 2.24 -59.48
N LEU A 45 -20.31 2.76 -58.25
CA LEU A 45 -21.49 3.35 -57.60
C LEU A 45 -22.02 4.58 -58.37
N ARG A 46 -21.13 5.37 -58.98
CA ARG A 46 -21.51 6.51 -59.83
C ARG A 46 -22.12 6.06 -61.16
N GLU A 47 -21.50 5.09 -61.83
CA GLU A 47 -22.00 4.54 -63.10
C GLU A 47 -23.38 3.90 -62.95
N GLU A 48 -23.65 3.24 -61.83
CA GLU A 48 -24.96 2.70 -61.48
C GLU A 48 -25.99 3.77 -61.05
N GLY A 49 -25.64 5.06 -61.08
CA GLY A 49 -26.53 6.18 -60.73
C GLY A 49 -26.89 6.23 -59.24
N ARG A 50 -26.08 5.61 -58.36
CA ARG A 50 -26.38 5.52 -56.93
C ARG A 50 -25.77 6.72 -56.17
N GLU A 51 -26.49 7.83 -56.16
CA GLU A 51 -26.07 9.04 -55.42
C GLU A 51 -26.12 8.84 -53.90
N GLU A 52 -27.04 8.01 -53.39
CA GLU A 52 -27.13 7.65 -51.97
C GLU A 52 -27.20 6.13 -51.78
N VAL A 53 -26.27 5.56 -50.99
CA VAL A 53 -26.17 4.12 -50.74
C VAL A 53 -26.29 3.76 -49.27
N ALA A 54 -26.99 2.67 -48.98
CA ALA A 54 -26.98 2.08 -47.64
C ALA A 54 -25.66 1.32 -47.39
N PRO A 55 -25.17 1.23 -46.13
CA PRO A 55 -23.94 0.49 -45.80
C PRO A 55 -23.94 -0.96 -46.27
N ARG A 56 -25.10 -1.62 -46.30
CA ARG A 56 -25.25 -2.99 -46.82
C ARG A 56 -24.94 -3.09 -48.31
N VAL A 57 -25.38 -2.10 -49.08
CA VAL A 57 -25.13 -2.01 -50.53
C VAL A 57 -23.65 -1.71 -50.76
N LEU A 58 -23.09 -0.74 -50.03
CA LEU A 58 -21.66 -0.42 -50.12
C LEU A 58 -20.80 -1.66 -49.80
N ARG A 59 -21.15 -2.41 -48.75
CA ARG A 59 -20.46 -3.67 -48.40
C ARG A 59 -20.54 -4.69 -49.53
N GLN A 60 -21.70 -4.87 -50.15
CA GLN A 60 -21.87 -5.81 -51.25
C GLN A 60 -20.96 -5.43 -52.44
N VAL A 61 -21.06 -4.19 -52.91
CA VAL A 61 -20.25 -3.70 -54.03
C VAL A 61 -18.76 -3.81 -53.70
N PHE A 62 -18.36 -3.46 -52.48
CA PHE A 62 -16.97 -3.56 -52.05
C PHE A 62 -16.44 -4.99 -52.05
N LEU A 63 -17.20 -5.96 -51.52
CA LEU A 63 -16.80 -7.36 -51.53
C LEU A 63 -16.72 -7.93 -52.95
N GLU A 64 -17.65 -7.54 -53.84
CA GLU A 64 -17.62 -7.94 -55.25
C GLU A 64 -16.37 -7.40 -55.96
N GLU A 65 -16.02 -6.13 -55.75
CA GLU A 65 -14.81 -5.54 -56.35
C GLU A 65 -13.51 -6.11 -55.78
N VAL A 66 -13.48 -6.42 -54.48
CA VAL A 66 -12.36 -7.13 -53.86
C VAL A 66 -12.22 -8.54 -54.44
N ALA A 67 -13.32 -9.29 -54.62
CA ALA A 67 -13.28 -10.62 -55.20
C ALA A 67 -12.77 -10.59 -56.66
N ARG A 68 -13.16 -9.58 -57.43
CA ARG A 68 -12.72 -9.37 -58.82
C ARG A 68 -11.25 -8.99 -58.93
N THR A 69 -10.79 -8.09 -58.05
CA THR A 69 -9.46 -7.45 -58.20
C THR A 69 -8.38 -8.17 -57.41
N LEU A 70 -8.70 -8.63 -56.19
CA LEU A 70 -7.75 -9.21 -55.23
C LEU A 70 -7.97 -10.71 -55.02
N GLY A 71 -9.04 -11.28 -55.58
CA GLY A 71 -9.35 -12.71 -55.52
C GLY A 71 -10.38 -13.09 -54.45
N GLN A 72 -10.97 -14.27 -54.62
CA GLN A 72 -12.04 -14.79 -53.75
C GLN A 72 -11.58 -14.99 -52.31
N GLU A 73 -10.35 -15.44 -52.09
CA GLU A 73 -9.84 -15.68 -50.73
C GLU A 73 -9.78 -14.39 -49.89
N THR A 74 -9.32 -13.28 -50.48
CA THR A 74 -9.28 -11.98 -49.80
C THR A 74 -10.69 -11.47 -49.52
N ALA A 75 -11.62 -11.65 -50.46
CA ALA A 75 -13.01 -11.28 -50.27
C ALA A 75 -13.67 -12.10 -49.15
N GLU A 76 -13.40 -13.40 -49.07
CA GLU A 76 -13.90 -14.26 -47.99
C GLU A 76 -13.36 -13.83 -46.63
N ARG A 77 -12.06 -13.53 -46.52
CA ARG A 77 -11.46 -13.03 -45.27
C ARG A 77 -12.09 -11.69 -44.85
N LEU A 78 -12.24 -10.76 -45.80
CA LEU A 78 -12.88 -9.46 -45.57
C LEU A 78 -14.37 -9.63 -45.18
N SER A 79 -15.05 -10.62 -45.75
CA SER A 79 -16.47 -10.89 -45.49
C SER A 79 -16.77 -11.32 -44.04
N ARG A 80 -15.75 -11.81 -43.32
CA ARG A 80 -15.86 -12.21 -41.91
C ARG A 80 -15.67 -11.05 -40.94
N GLN A 81 -15.13 -9.91 -41.40
CA GLN A 81 -14.86 -8.75 -40.57
C GLN A 81 -16.02 -7.74 -40.57
N THR A 82 -16.06 -6.92 -39.52
CA THR A 82 -16.90 -5.72 -39.45
C THR A 82 -16.13 -4.54 -40.03
N LEU A 83 -16.62 -3.98 -41.14
CA LEU A 83 -15.88 -2.99 -41.91
C LEU A 83 -15.87 -1.62 -41.21
N PRO A 84 -14.87 -0.75 -41.45
CA PRO A 84 -14.76 0.55 -40.77
C PRO A 84 -15.98 1.46 -40.89
N PHE A 85 -16.71 1.37 -42.02
CA PHE A 85 -17.95 2.10 -42.27
C PHE A 85 -19.20 1.44 -41.67
N GLU A 86 -19.07 0.30 -40.99
CA GLU A 86 -20.14 -0.35 -40.24
C GLU A 86 -20.05 -0.05 -38.74
N GLU A 87 -21.20 0.16 -38.12
CA GLU A 87 -21.32 0.42 -36.68
C GLU A 87 -21.28 -0.88 -35.87
N ILE A 88 -20.44 -0.89 -34.83
CA ILE A 88 -20.51 -1.87 -33.75
C ILE A 88 -21.46 -1.32 -32.69
N PHE A 89 -22.41 -2.13 -32.22
CA PHE A 89 -23.35 -1.71 -31.18
C PHE A 89 -23.07 -2.36 -29.84
N VAL A 90 -23.07 -1.56 -28.78
CA VAL A 90 -23.00 -2.00 -27.39
C VAL A 90 -24.42 -2.10 -26.82
N LEU A 91 -24.75 -3.26 -26.25
CA LEU A 91 -26.03 -3.57 -25.64
C LEU A 91 -25.94 -3.46 -24.11
N GLU A 92 -26.80 -2.65 -23.51
CA GLU A 92 -26.87 -2.44 -22.06
C GLU A 92 -28.35 -2.48 -21.62
N GLY A 93 -28.78 -3.61 -21.08
CA GLY A 93 -30.19 -3.88 -20.79
C GLY A 93 -31.05 -3.74 -22.06
N LYS A 94 -31.99 -2.79 -22.06
CA LYS A 94 -32.84 -2.47 -23.24
C LYS A 94 -32.23 -1.42 -24.18
N ARG A 95 -31.09 -0.82 -23.83
CA ARG A 95 -30.45 0.26 -24.60
C ARG A 95 -29.44 -0.33 -25.59
N ARG A 96 -29.46 0.21 -26.81
CA ARG A 96 -28.50 -0.10 -27.88
C ARG A 96 -27.81 1.19 -28.30
N ARG A 97 -26.49 1.26 -28.14
CA ARG A 97 -25.68 2.46 -28.43
C ARG A 97 -24.53 2.10 -29.37
N PRO A 98 -24.09 3.01 -30.26
CA PRO A 98 -22.87 2.81 -31.02
C PRO A 98 -21.65 2.70 -30.10
N PHE A 99 -20.71 1.83 -30.45
CA PHE A 99 -19.40 1.78 -29.81
C PHE A 99 -18.67 3.12 -29.98
N SER A 100 -18.10 3.65 -28.90
CA SER A 100 -17.36 4.91 -28.92
C SER A 100 -15.98 4.71 -28.33
N LYS A 101 -14.95 4.89 -29.17
CA LYS A 101 -13.55 4.96 -28.74
C LYS A 101 -13.32 6.01 -27.67
N GLY A 102 -13.99 7.15 -27.77
CA GLY A 102 -13.84 8.25 -26.80
C GLY A 102 -14.37 7.86 -25.42
N LEU A 103 -15.53 7.21 -25.36
CA LEU A 103 -16.07 6.70 -24.09
C LEU A 103 -15.21 5.57 -23.52
N LEU A 104 -14.69 4.69 -24.38
CA LEU A 104 -13.78 3.63 -23.95
C LEU A 104 -12.46 4.18 -23.41
N ALA A 105 -11.84 5.14 -24.12
CA ALA A 105 -10.62 5.80 -23.68
C ALA A 105 -10.81 6.48 -22.32
N ARG A 106 -11.92 7.21 -22.14
CA ARG A 106 -12.28 7.79 -20.84
C ARG A 106 -12.41 6.74 -19.74
N SER A 107 -13.03 5.61 -20.04
CA SER A 107 -13.16 4.50 -19.07
C SER A 107 -11.81 3.86 -18.73
N LEU A 108 -10.85 3.84 -19.65
CA LEU A 108 -9.47 3.44 -19.39
C LEU A 108 -8.73 4.50 -18.56
N GLU A 109 -8.94 5.79 -18.80
CA GLU A 109 -8.39 6.86 -17.95
C GLU A 109 -8.91 6.77 -16.51
N GLU A 110 -10.21 6.47 -16.32
CA GLU A 110 -10.82 6.17 -15.02
C GLU A 110 -10.18 4.96 -14.34
N ALA A 111 -9.67 4.00 -15.12
CA ALA A 111 -8.90 2.86 -14.62
C ALA A 111 -7.40 3.18 -14.40
N GLY A 112 -6.99 4.45 -14.46
CA GLY A 112 -5.65 4.92 -14.13
C GLY A 112 -4.62 4.81 -15.27
N PHE A 113 -5.05 4.70 -16.53
CA PHE A 113 -4.15 4.78 -17.70
C PHE A 113 -3.92 6.23 -18.11
N SER A 114 -2.72 6.55 -18.62
CA SER A 114 -2.48 7.89 -19.18
C SER A 114 -3.30 8.11 -20.45
N LEU A 115 -3.58 9.37 -20.82
CA LEU A 115 -4.34 9.72 -22.03
C LEU A 115 -3.80 9.01 -23.29
N LYS A 116 -2.47 9.00 -23.45
CA LYS A 116 -1.81 8.35 -24.60
C LYS A 116 -2.04 6.84 -24.61
N GLU A 117 -1.94 6.19 -23.45
CA GLU A 117 -2.15 4.74 -23.32
C GLU A 117 -3.62 4.37 -23.50
N ALA A 118 -4.53 5.13 -22.92
CA ALA A 118 -5.97 4.91 -23.02
C ALA A 118 -6.46 4.97 -24.47
N HIS A 119 -5.99 5.96 -25.25
CA HIS A 119 -6.30 6.03 -26.67
C HIS A 119 -5.68 4.89 -27.49
N ALA A 120 -4.46 4.45 -27.17
CA ALA A 120 -3.83 3.32 -27.85
C ALA A 120 -4.59 2.02 -27.58
N LEU A 121 -4.94 1.74 -26.32
CA LEU A 121 -5.72 0.56 -25.93
C LEU A 121 -7.13 0.58 -26.51
N ALA A 122 -7.80 1.73 -26.54
CA ALA A 122 -9.13 1.84 -27.15
C ALA A 122 -9.12 1.56 -28.67
N ARG A 123 -8.05 1.97 -29.36
CA ARG A 123 -7.85 1.63 -30.79
C ARG A 123 -7.64 0.13 -30.97
N GLU A 124 -6.86 -0.49 -30.10
CA GLU A 124 -6.56 -1.92 -30.15
C GLU A 124 -7.80 -2.78 -29.90
N VAL A 125 -8.62 -2.40 -28.91
CA VAL A 125 -9.91 -3.04 -28.65
C VAL A 125 -10.84 -2.93 -29.85
N GLU A 126 -10.96 -1.76 -30.47
CA GLU A 126 -11.79 -1.61 -31.67
C GLU A 126 -11.29 -2.50 -32.80
N ARG A 127 -9.98 -2.49 -33.05
CA ARG A 127 -9.34 -3.32 -34.08
C ARG A 127 -9.68 -4.79 -33.88
N ARG A 128 -9.51 -5.31 -32.67
CA ARG A 128 -9.87 -6.69 -32.32
C ARG A 128 -11.35 -7.00 -32.57
N LEU A 129 -12.26 -6.14 -32.12
CA LEU A 129 -13.71 -6.34 -32.32
C LEU A 129 -14.08 -6.39 -33.82
N ARG A 130 -13.43 -5.57 -34.65
CA ARG A 130 -13.67 -5.55 -36.11
C ARG A 130 -13.13 -6.81 -36.79
N GLU A 131 -11.93 -7.23 -36.42
CA GLU A 131 -11.28 -8.45 -36.93
C GLU A 131 -12.08 -9.72 -36.58
N GLU A 132 -12.64 -9.78 -35.37
CA GLU A 132 -13.52 -10.86 -34.92
C GLU A 132 -14.93 -10.81 -35.55
N GLY A 133 -15.25 -9.79 -36.36
CA GLY A 133 -16.56 -9.67 -37.01
C GLY A 133 -17.70 -9.27 -36.08
N VAL A 134 -17.38 -8.67 -34.92
CA VAL A 134 -18.38 -8.28 -33.92
C VAL A 134 -19.22 -7.13 -34.46
N ARG A 135 -20.53 -7.31 -34.52
CA ARG A 135 -21.50 -6.24 -34.88
C ARG A 135 -22.32 -5.77 -33.70
N GLN A 136 -22.50 -6.64 -32.70
CA GLN A 136 -23.18 -6.33 -31.45
C GLN A 136 -22.46 -7.02 -30.30
N ILE A 137 -22.29 -6.34 -29.18
CA ILE A 137 -21.62 -6.85 -27.98
C ILE A 137 -22.34 -6.33 -26.74
N SER A 138 -22.48 -7.15 -25.70
CA SER A 138 -23.02 -6.65 -24.43
C SER A 138 -21.98 -5.80 -23.70
N ALA A 139 -22.41 -4.82 -22.91
CA ALA A 139 -21.49 -3.98 -22.12
C ALA A 139 -20.56 -4.84 -21.24
N ARG A 140 -21.10 -5.86 -20.57
CA ARG A 140 -20.32 -6.80 -19.74
C ARG A 140 -19.27 -7.58 -20.54
N HIS A 141 -19.60 -8.00 -21.76
CA HIS A 141 -18.64 -8.73 -22.60
C HIS A 141 -17.56 -7.78 -23.13
N LEU A 142 -17.94 -6.55 -23.51
CA LEU A 142 -16.99 -5.52 -23.93
C LEU A 142 -15.98 -5.22 -22.81
N GLU A 143 -16.42 -5.14 -21.55
CA GLU A 143 -15.52 -4.98 -20.41
C GLU A 143 -14.50 -6.11 -20.29
N GLY A 144 -14.92 -7.35 -20.51
CA GLY A 144 -14.03 -8.51 -20.54
C GLY A 144 -12.97 -8.40 -21.63
N VAL A 145 -13.37 -8.06 -22.86
CA VAL A 145 -12.44 -7.86 -23.99
C VAL A 145 -11.42 -6.76 -23.69
N VAL A 146 -11.86 -5.64 -23.12
CA VAL A 146 -10.96 -4.54 -22.76
C VAL A 146 -9.99 -4.99 -21.67
N ALA A 147 -10.46 -5.71 -20.65
CA ALA A 147 -9.61 -6.21 -19.58
C ALA A 147 -8.55 -7.21 -20.09
N GLU A 148 -8.90 -8.05 -21.06
CA GLU A 148 -7.97 -8.96 -21.74
C GLU A 148 -6.90 -8.20 -22.52
N GLU A 149 -7.29 -7.18 -23.31
CA GLU A 149 -6.34 -6.37 -24.07
C GLU A 149 -5.40 -5.58 -23.15
N VAL A 150 -5.93 -5.01 -22.08
CA VAL A 150 -5.13 -4.38 -21.03
C VAL A 150 -4.16 -5.39 -20.41
N ALA A 151 -4.61 -6.61 -20.12
CA ALA A 151 -3.77 -7.64 -19.53
C ALA A 151 -2.65 -8.09 -20.48
N ARG A 152 -2.91 -8.16 -21.79
CA ARG A 152 -1.90 -8.46 -22.81
C ARG A 152 -0.85 -7.36 -22.90
N ALA A 153 -1.28 -6.09 -22.89
CA ALA A 153 -0.37 -4.96 -23.07
C ALA A 153 0.40 -4.57 -21.79
N LYS A 154 -0.20 -4.74 -20.60
CA LYS A 154 0.29 -4.16 -19.33
C LYS A 154 0.32 -5.16 -18.17
N GLY A 155 -0.02 -6.42 -18.39
CA GLY A 155 -0.01 -7.49 -17.39
C GLY A 155 -1.33 -7.70 -16.64
N LYS A 156 -1.48 -8.88 -16.04
CA LYS A 156 -2.75 -9.36 -15.44
C LYS A 156 -3.32 -8.44 -14.35
N ALA A 157 -2.46 -7.78 -13.56
CA ALA A 157 -2.90 -6.84 -12.53
C ALA A 157 -3.62 -5.62 -13.10
N ALA A 158 -3.13 -5.10 -14.23
CA ALA A 158 -3.74 -3.95 -14.91
C ALA A 158 -5.14 -4.30 -15.45
N GLY A 159 -5.32 -5.53 -15.97
CA GLY A 159 -6.63 -6.01 -16.43
C GLY A 159 -7.65 -6.11 -15.29
N ARG A 160 -7.23 -6.62 -14.12
CA ARG A 160 -8.08 -6.64 -12.91
C ARG A 160 -8.48 -5.24 -12.48
N ARG A 161 -7.53 -4.31 -12.42
CA ARG A 161 -7.78 -2.89 -12.10
C ARG A 161 -8.82 -2.26 -13.02
N TYR A 162 -8.80 -2.58 -14.32
CA TYR A 162 -9.83 -2.10 -15.25
C TYR A 162 -11.22 -2.67 -14.93
N LEU A 163 -11.35 -3.95 -14.59
CA LEU A 163 -12.66 -4.52 -14.21
C LEU A 163 -13.20 -3.88 -12.92
N GLU A 164 -12.31 -3.54 -11.99
CA GLU A 164 -12.64 -2.90 -10.71
C GLU A 164 -12.80 -1.37 -10.82
N ARG A 165 -12.59 -0.76 -11.99
CA ARG A 165 -12.58 0.72 -12.17
C ARG A 165 -13.83 1.44 -11.70
N GLN A 166 -15.01 0.81 -11.77
CA GLN A 166 -16.24 1.41 -11.28
C GLN A 166 -16.28 1.52 -9.75
N ALA A 167 -15.49 0.71 -9.03
CA ALA A 167 -15.26 0.90 -7.61
C ALA A 167 -14.35 2.10 -7.32
N PHE A 168 -13.50 2.50 -8.27
CA PHE A 168 -12.50 3.58 -8.14
C PHE A 168 -12.89 4.90 -8.83
N ALA A 169 -14.05 4.96 -9.51
CA ALA A 169 -14.49 6.14 -10.23
C ALA A 169 -14.78 7.31 -9.27
N GLY A 170 -14.01 8.40 -9.40
CA GLY A 170 -14.11 9.57 -8.52
C GLY A 170 -13.16 9.55 -7.32
N GLU A 171 -12.18 8.65 -7.28
CA GLU A 171 -11.13 8.68 -6.27
C GLU A 171 -10.04 9.71 -6.59
N LEU A 172 -9.57 10.40 -5.55
CA LEU A 172 -8.41 11.28 -5.59
C LEU A 172 -7.16 10.39 -5.56
N PHE A 173 -6.17 10.65 -6.43
CA PHE A 173 -4.92 9.90 -6.47
C PHE A 173 -3.74 10.72 -5.96
N VAL A 174 -2.75 10.03 -5.39
CA VAL A 174 -1.44 10.57 -5.04
C VAL A 174 -0.41 9.99 -6.00
N GLU A 175 0.29 10.87 -6.70
CA GLU A 175 1.36 10.52 -7.64
C GLU A 175 2.70 10.54 -6.92
N GLU A 176 3.46 9.47 -7.08
CA GLU A 176 4.86 9.38 -6.65
C GLU A 176 5.78 9.95 -7.75
N GLU A 177 7.08 10.08 -7.46
CA GLU A 177 8.07 10.49 -8.47
C GLU A 177 8.17 9.46 -9.61
N SER A 178 8.68 9.88 -10.77
CA SER A 178 8.58 9.19 -12.06
C SER A 178 8.85 7.69 -12.01
N GLY A 179 7.82 6.88 -12.34
CA GLY A 179 7.92 5.42 -12.52
C GLY A 179 7.12 4.60 -11.50
N GLU A 180 6.67 5.20 -10.41
CA GLU A 180 5.88 4.52 -9.37
C GLU A 180 4.36 4.54 -9.66
N PRO A 181 3.62 3.50 -9.20
CA PRO A 181 2.18 3.42 -9.42
C PRO A 181 1.43 4.53 -8.66
N ARG A 182 0.47 5.18 -9.34
CA ARG A 182 -0.47 6.10 -8.67
C ARG A 182 -1.23 5.36 -7.58
N MET A 183 -1.20 5.89 -6.36
CA MET A 183 -1.92 5.33 -5.21
C MET A 183 -3.20 6.12 -4.94
N PRO A 184 -4.32 5.48 -4.57
CA PRO A 184 -5.48 6.20 -4.08
C PRO A 184 -5.12 7.03 -2.83
N PHE A 185 -5.63 8.25 -2.76
CA PHE A 185 -5.56 9.06 -1.56
C PHE A 185 -6.33 8.37 -0.44
N SER A 186 -5.61 7.92 0.59
CA SER A 186 -6.22 7.32 1.77
C SER A 186 -6.25 8.32 2.91
N LYS A 187 -7.47 8.74 3.29
CA LYS A 187 -7.72 9.47 4.54
C LYS A 187 -7.13 8.74 5.75
N GLY A 188 -7.22 7.41 5.77
CA GLY A 188 -6.70 6.59 6.87
C GLY A 188 -5.18 6.67 6.97
N ILE A 189 -4.46 6.56 5.84
CA ILE A 189 -2.99 6.69 5.82
C ILE A 189 -2.56 8.10 6.21
N LEU A 190 -3.27 9.14 5.72
CA LEU A 190 -2.96 10.51 6.11
C LEU A 190 -3.26 10.73 7.61
N ALA A 191 -4.42 10.31 8.09
CA ALA A 191 -4.79 10.40 9.51
C ALA A 191 -3.80 9.65 10.41
N GLN A 192 -3.37 8.45 10.02
CA GLN A 192 -2.32 7.68 10.72
C GLN A 192 -1.02 8.49 10.82
N SER A 193 -0.58 9.10 9.71
CA SER A 193 0.60 9.97 9.69
C SER A 193 0.44 11.21 10.59
N LEU A 194 -0.77 11.75 10.70
CA LEU A 194 -1.09 12.89 11.55
C LEU A 194 -1.18 12.50 13.03
N MET A 195 -1.67 11.31 13.35
CA MET A 195 -1.60 10.78 14.72
C MET A 195 -0.16 10.55 15.15
N GLY A 196 0.73 10.18 14.21
CA GLY A 196 2.15 10.02 14.47
C GLY A 196 2.87 11.31 14.90
N ILE A 197 2.32 12.48 14.60
CA ILE A 197 2.91 13.78 15.02
C ILE A 197 2.25 14.33 16.29
N GLY A 198 1.35 13.55 16.92
CA GLY A 198 0.68 13.90 18.17
C GLY A 198 -0.75 14.43 18.03
N LEU A 199 -1.36 14.45 16.82
CA LEU A 199 -2.78 14.83 16.72
C LEU A 199 -3.67 13.75 17.33
N SER A 200 -4.74 14.18 18.01
CA SER A 200 -5.80 13.28 18.45
C SER A 200 -6.44 12.56 17.25
N PRO A 201 -7.02 11.36 17.45
CA PRO A 201 -7.67 10.63 16.37
C PRO A 201 -8.72 11.45 15.62
N GLU A 202 -9.56 12.19 16.35
CA GLU A 202 -10.57 13.08 15.78
C GLU A 202 -9.94 14.21 14.96
N GLY A 203 -8.92 14.88 15.49
CA GLY A 203 -8.21 15.94 14.79
C GLY A 203 -7.54 15.46 13.51
N ALA A 204 -6.89 14.30 13.56
CA ALA A 204 -6.23 13.68 12.42
C ALA A 204 -7.22 13.31 11.30
N TYR A 205 -8.35 12.69 11.64
CA TYR A 205 -9.37 12.34 10.65
C TYR A 205 -10.10 13.56 10.09
N ARG A 206 -10.34 14.59 10.91
CA ARG A 206 -10.92 15.87 10.47
C ARG A 206 -10.02 16.52 9.43
N LEU A 207 -8.74 16.73 9.75
CA LEU A 207 -7.78 17.35 8.82
C LEU A 207 -7.63 16.52 7.53
N ALA A 208 -7.57 15.19 7.63
CA ALA A 208 -7.50 14.33 6.44
C ALA A 208 -8.75 14.44 5.53
N ARG A 209 -9.95 14.58 6.12
CA ARG A 209 -11.20 14.81 5.38
C ARG A 209 -11.22 16.20 4.75
N GLU A 210 -10.73 17.21 5.45
CA GLU A 210 -10.66 18.58 4.93
C GLU A 210 -9.69 18.68 3.74
N MET A 211 -8.54 18.00 3.82
CA MET A 211 -7.61 17.91 2.70
C MET A 211 -8.25 17.26 1.47
N GLU A 212 -8.91 16.10 1.62
CA GLU A 212 -9.62 15.45 0.52
C GLU A 212 -10.70 16.37 -0.08
N THR A 213 -11.54 16.94 0.79
CA THR A 213 -12.64 17.82 0.36
C THR A 213 -12.13 19.04 -0.38
N GLY A 214 -11.04 19.65 0.11
CA GLY A 214 -10.39 20.79 -0.51
C GLY A 214 -9.85 20.47 -1.90
N LEU A 215 -9.18 19.32 -2.07
CA LEU A 215 -8.67 18.86 -3.35
C LEU A 215 -9.80 18.59 -4.35
N ARG A 216 -10.88 17.92 -3.91
CA ARG A 216 -12.07 17.69 -4.74
C ARG A 216 -12.75 18.98 -5.17
N ARG A 217 -12.93 19.95 -4.27
CA ARG A 217 -13.53 21.26 -4.60
C ARG A 217 -12.71 22.04 -5.62
N GLN A 218 -11.39 21.85 -5.64
CA GLN A 218 -10.49 22.45 -6.62
C GLN A 218 -10.46 21.69 -7.96
N GLY A 219 -11.23 20.60 -8.11
CA GLY A 219 -11.22 19.76 -9.31
C GLY A 219 -9.96 18.92 -9.47
N ILE A 220 -9.16 18.78 -8.41
CA ILE A 220 -7.91 18.00 -8.43
C ILE A 220 -8.27 16.52 -8.25
N SER A 221 -8.05 15.72 -9.29
CA SER A 221 -8.23 14.26 -9.27
C SER A 221 -6.91 13.51 -9.00
N ALA A 222 -5.76 14.16 -9.16
CA ALA A 222 -4.44 13.63 -8.84
C ALA A 222 -3.53 14.74 -8.29
N ILE A 223 -2.78 14.45 -7.22
CA ILE A 223 -1.82 15.37 -6.60
C ILE A 223 -0.47 14.68 -6.40
N ARG A 224 0.64 15.38 -6.64
CA ARG A 224 1.97 14.81 -6.36
C ARG A 224 2.22 14.73 -4.85
N ARG A 225 2.96 13.72 -4.41
CA ARG A 225 3.32 13.51 -3.00
C ARG A 225 3.95 14.76 -2.34
N PRO A 226 4.89 15.51 -2.97
CA PRO A 226 5.46 16.72 -2.37
C PRO A 226 4.42 17.84 -2.21
N ASP A 227 3.55 18.04 -3.20
CA ASP A 227 2.49 19.05 -3.16
C ASP A 227 1.48 18.75 -2.04
N LEU A 228 1.15 17.47 -1.86
CA LEU A 228 0.28 17.04 -0.76
C LEU A 228 0.96 17.27 0.61
N ARG A 229 2.27 16.98 0.71
CA ARG A 229 3.05 17.22 1.93
C ARG A 229 3.06 18.70 2.31
N GLU A 230 3.33 19.58 1.36
CA GLU A 230 3.35 21.03 1.56
C GLU A 230 1.98 21.56 2.00
N ARG A 231 0.89 21.08 1.39
CA ARG A 231 -0.47 21.47 1.79
C ARG A 231 -0.80 21.05 3.21
N VAL A 232 -0.46 19.81 3.60
CA VAL A 232 -0.67 19.32 4.97
C VAL A 232 0.18 20.12 5.96
N TYR A 233 1.43 20.41 5.62
CA TYR A 233 2.33 21.24 6.44
C TYR A 233 1.73 22.62 6.70
N ARG A 234 1.24 23.32 5.67
CA ARG A 234 0.61 24.64 5.84
C ARG A 234 -0.66 24.60 6.68
N ALA A 235 -1.46 23.54 6.53
CA ALA A 235 -2.66 23.36 7.35
C ALA A 235 -2.28 23.16 8.83
N LEU A 236 -1.29 22.32 9.11
CA LEU A 236 -0.76 22.11 10.46
C LEU A 236 -0.15 23.38 11.06
N LEU A 237 0.62 24.14 10.29
CA LEU A 237 1.22 25.39 10.74
C LEU A 237 0.15 26.39 11.19
N LYS A 238 -0.99 26.42 10.49
CA LYS A 238 -2.11 27.31 10.80
C LYS A 238 -2.93 26.84 12.01
N GLU A 239 -3.16 25.54 12.16
CA GLU A 239 -4.12 25.00 13.13
C GLU A 239 -3.47 24.48 14.43
N ALA A 240 -2.25 23.95 14.34
CA ALA A 240 -1.56 23.25 15.42
C ALA A 240 -0.20 23.89 15.78
N GLY A 241 0.23 24.91 15.04
CA GLY A 241 1.46 25.66 15.29
C GLY A 241 2.71 25.05 14.66
N GLU A 242 3.81 25.77 14.79
CA GLU A 242 5.09 25.47 14.12
C GLU A 242 5.70 24.15 14.57
N GLU A 243 5.64 23.84 15.86
CA GLU A 243 6.23 22.63 16.44
C GLU A 243 5.61 21.35 15.86
N VAL A 244 4.27 21.29 15.78
CA VAL A 244 3.56 20.14 15.21
C VAL A 244 3.82 20.01 13.71
N ALA A 245 3.84 21.14 12.99
CA ALA A 245 4.15 21.18 11.57
C ALA A 245 5.60 20.71 11.30
N ARG A 246 6.56 21.08 12.16
CA ARG A 246 7.96 20.66 12.07
C ARG A 246 8.11 19.16 12.33
N ARG A 247 7.44 18.62 13.37
CA ARG A 247 7.38 17.17 13.64
C ARG A 247 6.85 16.38 12.44
N TYR A 248 5.85 16.91 11.73
CA TYR A 248 5.34 16.31 10.50
C TYR A 248 6.40 16.13 9.42
N LEU A 249 7.23 17.15 9.19
CA LEU A 249 8.29 17.06 8.19
C LEU A 249 9.35 16.03 8.60
N LEU A 250 9.74 15.99 9.88
CA LEU A 250 10.72 15.04 10.41
C LEU A 250 10.23 13.58 10.31
N LEU A 251 9.01 13.30 10.77
CA LEU A 251 8.44 11.94 10.73
C LEU A 251 8.07 11.49 9.30
N ARG A 252 7.81 12.40 8.37
CA ARG A 252 7.71 12.05 6.95
C ARG A 252 9.08 11.74 6.34
N GLY A 253 10.12 12.43 6.80
CA GLY A 253 11.51 12.17 6.44
C GLY A 253 11.94 10.74 6.77
N LEU A 254 11.49 10.19 7.91
CA LEU A 254 11.73 8.79 8.30
C LEU A 254 11.36 7.76 7.21
N ARG A 255 10.25 7.97 6.48
CA ARG A 255 9.85 7.03 5.41
C ARG A 255 10.76 7.08 4.18
N ARG A 256 11.52 8.16 4.02
CA ARG A 256 12.54 8.34 2.97
C ARG A 256 13.96 8.16 3.50
N SER A 257 14.13 7.92 4.81
CA SER A 257 15.43 7.68 5.42
C SER A 257 16.05 6.41 4.83
N PRO A 258 17.34 6.45 4.45
CA PRO A 258 18.05 5.25 3.99
C PRO A 258 18.24 4.21 5.10
N LYS A 259 18.15 4.62 6.38
CA LYS A 259 18.26 3.73 7.53
C LYS A 259 16.86 3.37 8.07
N PRO A 260 16.50 2.08 8.19
CA PRO A 260 15.26 1.68 8.85
C PRO A 260 15.30 2.00 10.36
N LEU A 261 14.12 2.10 10.96
CA LEU A 261 13.92 2.47 12.36
C LEU A 261 13.71 1.23 13.22
N HIS A 262 14.56 1.03 14.23
CA HIS A 262 14.48 -0.07 15.20
C HIS A 262 14.13 0.50 16.58
N ILE A 263 12.87 0.35 17.01
CA ILE A 263 12.41 0.83 18.32
C ILE A 263 12.51 -0.31 19.33
N LEU A 264 13.24 -0.09 20.43
CA LEU A 264 13.46 -1.09 21.47
C LEU A 264 12.72 -0.67 22.74
N ILE A 265 11.65 -1.38 23.10
CA ILE A 265 10.79 -1.07 24.25
C ILE A 265 11.00 -2.10 25.36
N GLY A 266 11.81 -1.73 26.36
CA GLY A 266 12.08 -2.51 27.56
C GLY A 266 11.11 -2.25 28.71
N GLY A 267 11.15 -3.12 29.72
CA GLY A 267 10.44 -2.95 30.99
C GLY A 267 9.76 -4.23 31.51
N VAL A 268 9.36 -4.22 32.78
CA VAL A 268 8.84 -5.42 33.45
C VAL A 268 7.41 -5.78 33.03
N THR A 269 6.91 -6.95 33.40
CA THR A 269 5.52 -7.35 33.08
C THR A 269 4.51 -6.39 33.72
N GLY A 270 3.40 -6.11 33.04
CA GLY A 270 2.31 -5.27 33.57
C GLY A 270 2.45 -3.76 33.39
N VAL A 271 3.56 -3.25 32.84
CA VAL A 271 3.77 -1.79 32.70
C VAL A 271 3.19 -1.15 31.42
N GLY A 272 2.55 -1.92 30.54
CA GLY A 272 1.90 -1.38 29.32
C GLY A 272 2.73 -1.42 28.03
N LYS A 273 3.91 -2.06 28.02
CA LYS A 273 4.81 -2.13 26.84
C LYS A 273 4.13 -2.55 25.53
N SER A 274 3.38 -3.65 25.52
CA SER A 274 2.79 -4.18 24.29
C SER A 274 1.69 -3.24 23.74
N VAL A 275 1.01 -2.50 24.62
CA VAL A 275 0.01 -1.49 24.24
C VAL A 275 0.70 -0.28 23.60
N LEU A 276 1.75 0.24 24.25
CA LEU A 276 2.59 1.32 23.69
C LEU A 276 3.23 0.92 22.36
N ALA A 277 3.80 -0.28 22.28
CA ALA A 277 4.43 -0.82 21.07
C ALA A 277 3.44 -0.86 19.90
N SER A 278 2.22 -1.36 20.14
CA SER A 278 1.17 -1.42 19.13
C SER A 278 0.71 -0.02 18.71
N ALA A 279 0.55 0.88 19.67
CA ALA A 279 0.15 2.27 19.44
C ALA A 279 1.18 3.05 18.61
N LEU A 280 2.47 2.87 18.88
CA LEU A 280 3.58 3.48 18.13
C LEU A 280 3.74 2.85 16.75
N ALA A 281 3.76 1.53 16.67
CA ALA A 281 3.89 0.80 15.40
C ALA A 281 2.78 1.20 14.43
N TYR A 282 1.54 1.28 14.91
CA TYR A 282 0.42 1.78 14.13
C TYR A 282 0.67 3.21 13.63
N ARG A 283 1.03 4.16 14.51
CA ARG A 283 1.24 5.57 14.12
C ARG A 283 2.38 5.76 13.11
N LEU A 284 3.47 4.99 13.25
CA LEU A 284 4.64 5.08 12.38
C LEU A 284 4.49 4.25 11.09
N GLY A 285 3.49 3.37 11.03
CA GLY A 285 3.29 2.44 9.92
C GLY A 285 4.31 1.30 9.91
N ILE A 286 4.83 0.93 11.09
CA ILE A 286 5.71 -0.22 11.26
C ILE A 286 4.83 -1.46 11.41
N THR A 287 5.00 -2.42 10.53
CA THR A 287 4.17 -3.63 10.49
C THR A 287 4.73 -4.80 11.30
N HIS A 288 5.99 -4.71 11.72
CA HIS A 288 6.72 -5.79 12.38
C HIS A 288 6.93 -5.45 13.87
N ILE A 289 6.10 -6.03 14.73
CA ILE A 289 6.27 -5.99 16.20
C ILE A 289 6.73 -7.37 16.65
N VAL A 290 7.81 -7.43 17.42
CA VAL A 290 8.41 -8.68 17.88
C VAL A 290 8.47 -8.67 19.41
N PRO A 291 7.56 -9.42 20.07
CA PRO A 291 7.63 -9.64 21.50
C PRO A 291 8.81 -10.55 21.85
N SER A 292 9.66 -10.14 22.78
CA SER A 292 10.78 -10.96 23.26
C SER A 292 10.34 -12.28 23.91
N ASP A 293 9.12 -12.32 24.44
CA ASP A 293 8.53 -13.54 24.97
C ASP A 293 8.35 -14.61 23.87
N ALA A 294 8.02 -14.21 22.63
CA ALA A 294 7.90 -15.15 21.52
C ALA A 294 9.24 -15.84 21.20
N VAL A 295 10.35 -15.11 21.24
CA VAL A 295 11.70 -15.67 21.08
C VAL A 295 12.02 -16.63 22.23
N ARG A 296 11.67 -16.25 23.47
CA ARG A 296 11.81 -17.15 24.63
C ARG A 296 11.03 -18.44 24.43
N GLU A 297 9.78 -18.37 23.98
CA GLU A 297 8.94 -19.56 23.76
C GLU A 297 9.51 -20.50 22.70
N VAL A 298 10.05 -19.96 21.59
CA VAL A 298 10.73 -20.77 20.57
C VAL A 298 11.94 -21.48 21.16
N PHE A 299 12.78 -20.78 21.92
CA PHE A 299 13.95 -21.40 22.57
C PHE A 299 13.53 -22.40 23.66
N ARG A 300 12.49 -22.10 24.44
CA ARG A 300 11.93 -23.00 25.47
C ARG A 300 11.45 -24.31 24.88
N ALA A 301 10.85 -24.28 23.68
CA ALA A 301 10.41 -25.48 22.97
C ALA A 301 11.59 -26.25 22.32
N SER A 302 12.64 -25.53 21.90
CA SER A 302 13.79 -26.11 21.19
C SER A 302 14.84 -26.72 22.12
N PHE A 303 14.95 -26.23 23.36
CA PHE A 303 15.98 -26.63 24.31
C PHE A 303 15.39 -27.21 25.59
N SER A 304 15.95 -28.34 26.05
CA SER A 304 15.50 -29.00 27.27
C SER A 304 15.72 -28.14 28.51
N ARG A 305 14.95 -28.45 29.57
CA ARG A 305 15.08 -27.78 30.87
C ARG A 305 16.47 -27.97 31.48
N ASP A 306 17.12 -29.10 31.25
CA ASP A 306 18.46 -29.36 31.78
C ASP A 306 19.54 -28.51 31.08
N LEU A 307 19.36 -28.27 29.78
CA LEU A 307 20.29 -27.45 29.01
C LEU A 307 20.11 -25.96 29.33
N LEU A 308 18.86 -25.46 29.23
CA LEU A 308 18.55 -24.05 29.44
C LEU A 308 17.44 -23.81 30.49
N PRO A 309 17.68 -24.06 31.78
CA PRO A 309 16.61 -24.12 32.80
C PRO A 309 15.88 -22.80 33.04
N SER A 310 16.59 -21.66 32.93
CA SER A 310 15.99 -20.33 33.13
C SER A 310 14.90 -20.00 32.11
N LEU A 311 14.96 -20.53 30.88
CA LEU A 311 13.94 -20.28 29.84
C LEU A 311 12.57 -20.91 30.16
N HIS A 312 12.55 -21.90 31.06
CA HIS A 312 11.34 -22.63 31.47
C HIS A 312 10.64 -21.99 32.68
N LEU A 313 11.11 -20.83 33.13
CA LEU A 313 10.55 -20.07 34.25
C LEU A 313 10.18 -18.66 33.82
N SER A 314 9.27 -18.03 34.56
CA SER A 314 9.00 -16.59 34.40
C SER A 314 10.24 -15.79 34.80
N THR A 315 10.42 -14.62 34.20
CA THR A 315 11.62 -13.79 34.36
C THR A 315 11.95 -13.45 35.82
N PHE A 316 10.93 -13.21 36.64
CA PHE A 316 11.04 -12.96 38.09
C PHE A 316 11.30 -14.22 38.94
N GLU A 317 11.20 -15.42 38.35
CA GLU A 317 11.49 -16.70 39.00
C GLU A 317 12.75 -17.39 38.46
N ALA A 318 13.35 -16.86 37.38
CA ALA A 318 14.46 -17.49 36.67
C ALA A 318 15.66 -17.81 37.58
N TRP A 319 15.81 -17.09 38.69
CA TRP A 319 16.84 -17.35 39.70
C TRP A 319 16.69 -18.70 40.40
N LYS A 320 15.46 -19.23 40.53
CA LYS A 320 15.20 -20.55 41.13
C LYS A 320 15.88 -21.67 40.33
N ALA A 321 16.01 -21.50 39.02
CA ALA A 321 16.73 -22.45 38.15
C ALA A 321 18.26 -22.45 38.39
N LEU A 322 18.81 -21.41 38.99
CA LEU A 322 20.24 -21.27 39.25
C LEU A 322 20.62 -21.66 40.68
N LEU A 323 19.66 -21.95 41.57
CA LEU A 323 19.90 -22.34 42.97
C LEU A 323 21.01 -23.39 43.16
N PRO A 324 21.12 -24.46 42.34
CA PRO A 324 22.20 -25.44 42.47
C PRO A 324 23.61 -24.88 42.22
N LYS A 325 23.73 -23.71 41.58
CA LYS A 325 24.98 -23.07 41.14
C LYS A 325 25.26 -21.75 41.89
N LEU A 326 24.39 -21.35 42.83
CA LEU A 326 24.52 -20.12 43.62
C LEU A 326 25.20 -20.46 44.96
N GLY A 327 26.17 -19.64 45.36
CA GLY A 327 26.77 -19.74 46.70
C GLY A 327 25.73 -19.40 47.78
N ALA A 328 25.78 -20.10 48.91
CA ALA A 328 24.83 -19.91 50.01
C ALA A 328 24.79 -18.47 50.56
N GLU A 329 25.85 -17.69 50.32
CA GLU A 329 26.06 -16.33 50.84
C GLU A 329 25.53 -15.20 49.92
N GLU A 330 25.07 -15.47 48.69
CA GLU A 330 24.51 -14.41 47.83
C GLU A 330 23.16 -13.91 48.37
N SER A 331 22.95 -12.58 48.38
CA SER A 331 21.68 -11.95 48.78
C SER A 331 20.52 -12.34 47.85
N HIS A 332 19.28 -12.30 48.34
CA HIS A 332 18.08 -12.59 47.53
C HIS A 332 18.03 -11.74 46.26
N GLU A 333 18.31 -10.44 46.40
CA GLU A 333 18.37 -9.49 45.29
C GLU A 333 19.39 -9.90 44.22
N ALA A 334 20.61 -10.28 44.62
CA ALA A 334 21.66 -10.73 43.70
C ALA A 334 21.22 -11.99 42.95
N ARG A 335 20.57 -12.94 43.63
CA ARG A 335 20.06 -14.16 43.00
C ARG A 335 18.99 -13.85 41.96
N VAL A 336 17.99 -13.04 42.32
CA VAL A 336 16.89 -12.62 41.42
C VAL A 336 17.46 -11.98 40.16
N LEU A 337 18.38 -11.03 40.31
CA LEU A 337 19.03 -10.36 39.19
C LEU A 337 19.86 -11.30 38.33
N ARG A 338 20.63 -12.20 38.94
CA ARG A 338 21.44 -13.17 38.20
C ARG A 338 20.58 -14.11 37.35
N GLY A 339 19.46 -14.58 37.90
CA GLY A 339 18.46 -15.35 37.16
C GLY A 339 17.84 -14.58 36.01
N PHE A 340 17.46 -13.33 36.26
CA PHE A 340 16.93 -12.43 35.24
C PHE A 340 17.94 -12.25 34.09
N LEU A 341 19.18 -11.86 34.41
CA LEU A 341 20.21 -11.59 33.43
C LEU A 341 20.65 -12.83 32.64
N ASP A 342 20.69 -14.01 33.27
CA ASP A 342 20.92 -15.28 32.55
C ASP A 342 19.83 -15.54 31.51
N GLN A 343 18.55 -15.30 31.85
CA GLN A 343 17.45 -15.42 30.89
C GLN A 343 17.57 -14.37 29.77
N VAL A 344 17.85 -13.11 30.12
CA VAL A 344 18.06 -12.01 29.15
C VAL A 344 19.18 -12.36 28.17
N ALA A 345 20.34 -12.79 28.65
CA ALA A 345 21.49 -13.11 27.81
C ALA A 345 21.17 -14.21 26.78
N ARG A 346 20.38 -15.21 27.16
CA ARG A 346 19.94 -16.29 26.27
C ARG A 346 18.96 -15.81 25.22
N VAL A 347 17.92 -15.08 25.63
CA VAL A 347 16.89 -14.56 24.71
C VAL A 347 17.45 -13.50 23.76
N ALA A 348 18.39 -12.68 24.24
CA ALA A 348 19.03 -11.62 23.47
C ALA A 348 19.75 -12.15 22.21
N VAL A 349 20.21 -13.40 22.20
CA VAL A 349 20.80 -14.04 21.01
C VAL A 349 19.81 -14.03 19.84
N GLY A 350 18.55 -14.42 20.09
CA GLY A 350 17.51 -14.41 19.07
C GLY A 350 17.05 -13.00 18.70
N LEU A 351 16.96 -12.10 19.68
CA LEU A 351 16.61 -10.69 19.42
C LEU A 351 17.65 -9.98 18.54
N ARG A 352 18.95 -10.20 18.80
CA ARG A 352 20.03 -9.68 17.96
C ARG A 352 19.95 -10.24 16.53
N ALA A 353 19.72 -11.54 16.37
CA ALA A 353 19.57 -12.13 15.04
C ALA A 353 18.40 -11.50 14.25
N ILE A 354 17.30 -11.15 14.92
CA ILE A 354 16.18 -10.44 14.31
C ILE A 354 16.58 -9.00 13.90
N GLN A 355 17.24 -8.25 14.79
CA GLN A 355 17.76 -6.91 14.43
C GLN A 355 18.73 -6.96 13.27
N GLU A 356 19.68 -7.89 13.27
CA GLU A 356 20.65 -8.06 12.19
C GLU A 356 19.97 -8.33 10.86
N ARG A 357 19.00 -9.24 10.84
CA ARG A 357 18.23 -9.54 9.64
C ARG A 357 17.44 -8.33 9.15
N SER A 358 16.72 -7.64 10.05
CA SER A 358 15.95 -6.46 9.70
C SER A 358 16.84 -5.30 9.21
N ALA A 359 18.04 -5.15 9.77
CA ALA A 359 19.03 -4.17 9.31
C ALA A 359 19.52 -4.48 7.89
N LEU A 360 19.75 -5.76 7.56
CA LEU A 360 20.17 -6.20 6.23
C LEU A 360 19.04 -6.08 5.20
N GLU A 361 17.80 -6.36 5.60
CA GLU A 361 16.62 -6.27 4.74
C GLU A 361 16.08 -4.83 4.59
N GLY A 362 16.60 -3.88 5.36
CA GLY A 362 16.12 -2.50 5.34
C GLY A 362 14.73 -2.31 5.95
N THR A 363 14.34 -3.17 6.90
CA THR A 363 13.00 -3.18 7.51
C THR A 363 12.99 -2.56 8.90
N SER A 364 12.01 -1.68 9.14
CA SER A 364 11.75 -1.09 10.46
C SER A 364 11.00 -2.08 11.35
N ILE A 365 11.36 -2.15 12.63
CA ILE A 365 10.78 -3.07 13.61
C ILE A 365 10.55 -2.40 14.96
N VAL A 366 9.60 -2.93 15.73
CA VAL A 366 9.45 -2.66 17.17
C VAL A 366 9.75 -3.94 17.94
N LEU A 367 10.85 -3.97 18.68
CA LEU A 367 11.15 -5.05 19.63
C LEU A 367 10.61 -4.65 21.00
N GLU A 368 9.78 -5.49 21.61
CA GLU A 368 9.21 -5.18 22.93
C GLU A 368 9.37 -6.33 23.92
N GLY A 369 9.57 -6.01 25.20
CA GLY A 369 9.39 -6.96 26.29
C GLY A 369 10.45 -6.85 27.39
N VAL A 370 10.37 -7.75 28.36
CA VAL A 370 11.24 -7.72 29.55
C VAL A 370 12.70 -8.08 29.23
N HIS A 371 12.94 -8.82 28.14
CA HIS A 371 14.30 -9.16 27.69
C HIS A 371 14.93 -8.07 26.80
N VAL A 372 14.18 -7.01 26.48
CA VAL A 372 14.71 -5.87 25.72
C VAL A 372 15.50 -4.99 26.67
N VAL A 373 16.78 -5.34 26.81
CA VAL A 373 17.75 -4.65 27.66
C VAL A 373 18.87 -4.15 26.75
N PRO A 374 18.97 -2.84 26.44
CA PRO A 374 19.81 -2.29 25.37
C PRO A 374 21.26 -2.80 25.36
N ARG A 375 21.93 -2.86 26.51
CA ARG A 375 23.31 -3.39 26.63
C ARG A 375 23.51 -4.84 26.15
N TYR A 376 22.45 -5.63 25.98
CA TYR A 376 22.51 -7.00 25.46
C TYR A 376 22.15 -7.11 23.97
N LEU A 377 21.78 -5.99 23.34
CA LEU A 377 21.18 -5.95 22.00
C LEU A 377 22.05 -5.30 20.92
N ASP A 378 23.30 -4.92 21.24
CA ASP A 378 24.27 -4.44 20.25
C ASP A 378 24.53 -5.49 19.18
N HIS A 379 24.66 -5.07 17.92
CA HIS A 379 24.83 -5.98 16.79
C HIS A 379 25.72 -5.36 15.69
N PRO A 380 26.38 -6.16 14.82
CA PRO A 380 27.38 -5.67 13.88
C PRO A 380 26.88 -4.65 12.84
N TYR A 381 25.56 -4.61 12.60
CA TYR A 381 24.92 -3.74 11.60
C TYR A 381 24.24 -2.51 12.21
N ARG A 382 24.52 -2.17 13.47
CA ARG A 382 23.86 -1.04 14.17
C ARG A 382 23.93 0.28 13.40
N GLU A 383 25.04 0.53 12.69
CA GLU A 383 25.24 1.76 11.92
C GLU A 383 24.30 1.86 10.71
N ARG A 384 23.69 0.74 10.28
CA ARG A 384 22.73 0.70 9.17
C ARG A 384 21.32 1.07 9.60
N VAL A 385 21.04 1.14 10.88
CA VAL A 385 19.70 1.36 11.42
C VAL A 385 19.69 2.56 12.35
N LEU A 386 18.52 3.18 12.51
CA LEU A 386 18.29 4.14 13.59
C LEU A 386 17.70 3.38 14.77
N THR A 387 18.50 3.14 15.81
CA THR A 387 18.04 2.45 17.02
C THR A 387 17.56 3.46 18.06
N VAL A 388 16.32 3.30 18.53
CA VAL A 388 15.71 4.16 19.55
C VAL A 388 15.28 3.31 20.74
N PRO A 389 16.11 3.22 21.80
CA PRO A 389 15.77 2.50 23.01
C PRO A 389 14.86 3.33 23.92
N MET A 390 13.91 2.67 24.57
CA MET A 390 12.96 3.23 25.52
C MET A 390 12.71 2.23 26.66
N LEU A 391 12.63 2.72 27.89
CA LEU A 391 12.22 1.90 29.04
C LEU A 391 10.85 2.35 29.53
N VAL A 392 9.86 1.46 29.54
CA VAL A 392 8.54 1.75 30.13
C VAL A 392 8.55 1.36 31.60
N VAL A 393 8.19 2.31 32.46
CA VAL A 393 8.18 2.15 33.91
C VAL A 393 6.84 2.60 34.45
N LEU A 394 6.30 1.85 35.41
CA LEU A 394 5.10 2.25 36.14
C LEU A 394 5.50 2.48 37.59
N GLN A 395 5.39 3.73 38.06
CA GLN A 395 5.84 4.13 39.39
C GLN A 395 4.85 3.70 40.46
N ASP A 396 3.56 3.95 40.24
CA ASP A 396 2.49 3.62 41.19
C ASP A 396 2.26 2.10 41.30
N GLU A 397 2.68 1.53 42.43
CA GLU A 397 2.53 0.09 42.67
C GLU A 397 1.07 -0.39 42.69
N ARG A 398 0.13 0.45 43.11
CA ARG A 398 -1.29 0.09 43.12
C ARG A 398 -1.79 -0.05 41.70
N VAL A 399 -1.53 0.94 40.85
CA VAL A 399 -1.88 0.89 39.42
C VAL A 399 -1.19 -0.31 38.74
N HIS A 400 0.07 -0.61 39.11
CA HIS A 400 0.77 -1.79 38.59
C HIS A 400 0.10 -3.10 38.98
N ARG A 401 -0.35 -3.23 40.23
CA ARG A 401 -1.09 -4.41 40.71
C ARG A 401 -2.44 -4.53 40.00
N ASP A 402 -3.18 -3.44 39.87
CA ASP A 402 -4.49 -3.40 39.22
C ASP A 402 -4.42 -3.86 37.75
N ARG A 403 -3.31 -3.58 37.05
CA ARG A 403 -3.08 -4.07 35.68
C ARG A 403 -2.96 -5.58 35.58
N PHE A 404 -2.50 -6.28 36.62
CA PHE A 404 -2.51 -7.74 36.62
C PHE A 404 -3.93 -8.29 36.75
N LEU A 405 -4.79 -7.61 37.52
CA LEU A 405 -6.22 -7.95 37.64
C LEU A 405 -6.93 -7.79 36.29
N LEU A 406 -6.75 -6.63 35.63
CA LEU A 406 -7.34 -6.34 34.33
C LEU A 406 -6.87 -7.35 33.27
N ARG A 407 -5.58 -7.66 33.22
CA ARG A 407 -5.02 -8.59 32.23
C ARG A 407 -5.50 -10.03 32.43
N ASP A 408 -5.73 -10.47 33.67
CA ASP A 408 -6.30 -11.80 33.95
C ASP A 408 -7.72 -11.90 33.40
N TRP A 409 -8.53 -10.86 33.62
CA TRP A 409 -9.89 -10.78 33.08
C TRP A 409 -9.92 -10.74 31.54
N GLU A 410 -9.10 -9.87 30.91
CA GLU A 410 -9.03 -9.75 29.45
C GLU A 410 -8.54 -11.02 28.74
N THR A 411 -7.76 -11.85 29.43
CA THR A 411 -7.24 -13.11 28.89
C THR A 411 -8.07 -14.34 29.27
N GLY A 412 -9.26 -14.14 29.84
CA GLY A 412 -10.13 -15.24 30.25
C GLY A 412 -9.47 -16.18 31.27
N HIS A 413 -8.72 -15.61 32.22
CA HIS A 413 -7.94 -16.32 33.25
C HIS A 413 -6.78 -17.19 32.74
N ALA A 414 -6.39 -17.07 31.47
CA ALA A 414 -5.23 -17.80 30.93
C ALA A 414 -3.89 -17.37 31.55
N ARG A 415 -3.86 -16.24 32.28
CA ARG A 415 -2.66 -15.70 32.94
C ARG A 415 -2.96 -15.32 34.40
N PRO A 416 -3.00 -16.30 35.32
CA PRO A 416 -3.45 -16.09 36.69
C PRO A 416 -2.72 -14.95 37.40
N GLN A 417 -3.49 -13.94 37.84
CA GLN A 417 -2.97 -12.77 38.56
C GLN A 417 -2.18 -13.16 39.83
N GLU A 418 -2.61 -14.22 40.51
CA GLU A 418 -2.06 -14.70 41.79
C GLU A 418 -0.55 -14.94 41.70
N LYS A 419 -0.11 -15.50 40.57
CA LYS A 419 1.31 -15.74 40.31
C LYS A 419 2.12 -14.44 40.26
N TYR A 420 1.60 -13.41 39.59
CA TYR A 420 2.29 -12.12 39.47
C TYR A 420 2.27 -11.34 40.78
N LEU A 421 1.17 -11.39 41.52
CA LEU A 421 1.04 -10.72 42.81
C LEU A 421 1.92 -11.36 43.89
N ALA A 422 2.05 -12.70 43.89
CA ALA A 422 2.95 -13.43 44.78
C ALA A 422 4.43 -13.08 44.55
N HIS A 423 4.80 -12.68 43.33
CA HIS A 423 6.15 -12.32 42.92
C HIS A 423 6.32 -10.82 42.63
N PHE A 424 5.43 -9.99 43.17
CA PHE A 424 5.44 -8.56 42.89
C PHE A 424 6.74 -7.89 43.34
N ALA A 425 7.31 -8.33 44.48
CA ALA A 425 8.57 -7.82 44.99
C ALA A 425 9.73 -8.06 44.01
N GLU A 426 9.85 -9.28 43.45
CA GLU A 426 10.87 -9.57 42.43
C GLU A 426 10.64 -8.78 41.14
N ILE A 427 9.39 -8.57 40.73
CA ILE A 427 9.05 -7.75 39.55
C ILE A 427 9.49 -6.29 39.77
N ARG A 428 9.21 -5.71 40.94
CA ARG A 428 9.61 -4.34 41.30
C ARG A 428 11.12 -4.20 41.41
N LEU A 429 11.78 -5.17 42.03
CA LEU A 429 13.23 -5.22 42.12
C LEU A 429 13.87 -5.16 40.72
N ILE A 430 13.41 -5.98 39.77
CA ILE A 430 13.90 -5.94 38.39
C ILE A 430 13.66 -4.56 37.75
N GLN A 431 12.49 -3.95 37.99
CA GLN A 431 12.18 -2.61 37.45
C GLN A 431 13.14 -1.54 37.98
N GLU A 432 13.46 -1.55 39.27
CA GLU A 432 14.36 -0.59 39.90
C GLU A 432 15.76 -0.65 39.27
N HIS A 433 16.27 -1.86 39.05
CA HIS A 433 17.56 -2.06 38.39
C HIS A 433 17.55 -1.65 36.92
N LEU A 434 16.51 -2.02 36.16
CA LEU A 434 16.35 -1.54 34.79
C LEU A 434 16.29 0.00 34.73
N SER A 435 15.60 0.64 35.68
CA SER A 435 15.51 2.11 35.75
C SER A 435 16.81 2.77 36.15
N ARG A 436 17.66 2.10 36.95
CA ARG A 436 19.02 2.57 37.27
C ARG A 436 19.90 2.51 36.02
N TRP A 437 19.90 1.37 35.33
CA TRP A 437 20.66 1.18 34.09
C TRP A 437 20.23 2.11 32.97
N ALA A 438 18.93 2.37 32.83
CA ALA A 438 18.44 3.33 31.85
C ALA A 438 19.00 4.74 32.11
N ARG A 439 19.08 5.17 33.38
CA ARG A 439 19.69 6.45 33.73
C ARG A 439 21.20 6.48 33.47
N GLU A 440 21.91 5.41 33.79
CA GLU A 440 23.36 5.28 33.53
C GLU A 440 23.68 5.33 32.03
N GLU A 441 22.84 4.75 31.18
CA GLU A 441 23.02 4.67 29.73
C GLU A 441 22.35 5.80 28.94
N GLY A 442 21.62 6.69 29.60
CA GLY A 442 20.85 7.74 28.93
C GLY A 442 19.64 7.22 28.13
N VAL A 443 19.12 6.03 28.46
CA VAL A 443 17.91 5.48 27.85
C VAL A 443 16.68 6.21 28.42
N PRO A 444 15.85 6.84 27.56
CA PRO A 444 14.65 7.54 28.01
C PRO A 444 13.66 6.63 28.74
N VAL A 445 13.14 7.12 29.86
CA VAL A 445 12.10 6.45 30.63
C VAL A 445 10.74 7.02 30.23
N ILE A 446 9.84 6.13 29.82
CA ILE A 446 8.47 6.45 29.40
C ILE A 446 7.53 6.09 30.56
N PRO A 447 6.67 7.03 31.01
CA PRO A 447 5.67 6.74 32.04
C PRO A 447 4.68 5.71 31.50
N GLY A 448 4.39 4.71 32.32
CA GLY A 448 3.55 3.60 31.95
C GLY A 448 2.09 3.80 32.33
N GLU A 449 1.76 4.79 33.17
CA GLU A 449 0.48 5.00 33.86
C GLU A 449 -0.67 5.32 32.91
N ASP A 450 -0.45 6.27 31.99
CA ASP A 450 -1.40 6.71 30.98
C ASP A 450 -0.85 6.42 29.58
N LEU A 451 -1.69 5.88 28.70
CA LEU A 451 -1.26 5.48 27.36
C LEU A 451 -1.00 6.69 26.45
N ASP A 452 -1.82 7.73 26.54
CA ASP A 452 -1.70 8.90 25.68
C ASP A 452 -0.43 9.68 26.04
N GLU A 453 -0.15 9.87 27.33
CA GLU A 453 1.11 10.44 27.82
C GLU A 453 2.32 9.59 27.39
N ALA A 454 2.24 8.26 27.52
CA ALA A 454 3.31 7.36 27.11
C ALA A 454 3.62 7.46 25.61
N VAL A 455 2.58 7.56 24.78
CA VAL A 455 2.72 7.72 23.33
C VAL A 455 3.32 9.07 22.98
N GLU A 456 2.83 10.16 23.59
CA GLU A 456 3.38 11.50 23.38
C GLU A 456 4.87 11.53 23.72
N LYS A 457 5.24 11.03 24.91
CA LYS A 457 6.64 10.98 25.34
C LYS A 457 7.52 10.14 24.43
N ALA A 458 7.02 8.99 23.97
CA ALA A 458 7.78 8.14 23.05
C ALA A 458 7.98 8.81 21.67
N LEU A 459 7.02 9.59 21.18
CA LEU A 459 7.16 10.37 19.96
C LEU A 459 8.16 11.52 20.13
N GLU A 460 8.16 12.21 21.28
CA GLU A 460 9.19 13.21 21.61
C GLU A 460 10.60 12.61 21.58
N VAL A 461 10.76 11.44 22.20
CA VAL A 461 12.03 10.71 22.20
C VAL A 461 12.45 10.37 20.77
N LEU A 462 11.53 9.86 19.95
CA LEU A 462 11.80 9.55 18.55
C LEU A 462 12.29 10.78 17.79
N VAL A 463 11.61 11.92 17.95
CA VAL A 463 11.99 13.19 17.31
C VAL A 463 13.38 13.64 17.76
N ALA A 464 13.68 13.60 19.06
CA ALA A 464 14.99 13.98 19.58
C ALA A 464 16.13 13.10 19.00
N TYR A 465 15.89 11.79 18.86
CA TYR A 465 16.85 10.88 18.23
C TYR A 465 17.07 11.17 16.73
N LEU A 466 16.02 11.59 16.02
CA LEU A 466 16.12 11.98 14.61
C LEU A 466 16.95 13.25 14.44
N GLU A 467 16.70 14.25 15.27
CA GLU A 467 17.42 15.52 15.24
C GLU A 467 18.90 15.34 15.53
N ALA A 468 19.24 14.52 16.53
CA ALA A 468 20.62 14.21 16.89
C ALA A 468 21.41 13.54 15.75
N GLN A 469 20.74 12.89 14.81
CA GLN A 469 21.35 12.20 13.67
C GLN A 469 21.52 13.10 12.43
N GLY A 470 21.21 14.40 12.54
CA GLY A 470 21.35 15.35 11.44
C GLY A 470 20.31 15.16 10.33
N LEU A 471 19.20 14.45 10.61
CA LEU A 471 18.01 14.51 9.77
C LEU A 471 17.35 15.87 10.00
N GLU A 472 17.91 16.92 9.38
CA GLU A 472 17.23 18.20 9.28
C GLU A 472 15.88 18.01 8.56
N ALA A 473 14.86 18.77 8.95
CA ALA A 473 13.58 18.77 8.27
C ALA A 473 13.82 19.07 6.78
N ALA A 474 13.83 18.02 5.94
CA ALA A 474 14.11 18.15 4.53
C ALA A 474 13.09 19.10 3.88
N HIS A 475 13.46 20.36 3.76
CA HIS A 475 12.84 21.36 2.89
C HIS A 475 13.42 21.17 1.50
N ALA A 476 12.72 20.38 0.69
CA ALA A 476 12.82 20.35 -0.76
C ALA A 476 11.50 19.79 -1.31
#